data_AF-A0A0J6D1N5-F1
#
_entry.id   AF-A0A0J6D1N5-F1
#
_cell.length_a   1.000
_cell.length_b   1.000
_cell.length_c   1.000
_cell.angle_alpha   90.00
_cell.angle_beta   90.00
_cell.angle_gamma   90.00
#
_symmetry.space_group_name_H-M   'P 1'
#
loop_
_entity.id
_entity.type
_entity.pdbx_description
1 polymer ?
#
loop_
_entity_poly.entity_id
_entity_poly.type
_entity_poly.pdbx_seq_one_letter_code
_entity_poly.pdbx_strand_id
1 'polypeptide(L)'
;MTIHTFHHGNDRSLFQFMNCVNQWITITFKNGQKFQVYPTSIGFTSVSGYVPHTVYNALTCRGSEIKSIAQAQGCLNQWVQVTLKNNITLSFYLTSYDEQYVGGNLQTNELLKYSDLIADVTC
;
A
#
# COMPACT_ATOMS: atom_id res chain seq x y z
N MET A 1 -26.18 -13.73 32.02
CA MET A 1 -26.08 -13.53 30.56
C MET A 1 -24.63 -13.20 30.28
N THR A 2 -23.85 -14.20 29.87
CA THR A 2 -22.41 -14.06 29.65
C THR A 2 -22.21 -13.36 28.31
N ILE A 3 -21.72 -12.13 28.35
CA ILE A 3 -21.40 -11.36 27.15
C ILE A 3 -20.13 -11.98 26.55
N HIS A 4 -20.29 -12.65 25.41
CA HIS A 4 -19.15 -13.09 24.61
C HIS A 4 -18.48 -11.84 24.03
N THR A 5 -17.26 -11.55 24.48
CA THR A 5 -16.38 -10.55 23.90
C THR A 5 -15.99 -11.02 22.49
N PHE A 6 -16.68 -10.50 21.48
CA PHE A 6 -16.22 -10.60 20.10
C PHE A 6 -14.97 -9.73 19.96
N HIS A 7 -13.84 -10.33 19.60
CA HIS A 7 -12.60 -9.64 19.24
C HIS A 7 -12.83 -8.78 17.99
N HIS A 8 -13.26 -7.53 18.21
CA HIS A 8 -13.61 -6.52 17.22
C HIS A 8 -12.36 -5.78 16.68
N GLY A 9 -11.31 -6.52 16.31
CA GLY A 9 -9.96 -5.95 16.12
C GLY A 9 -9.55 -5.56 14.70
N ASN A 10 -9.93 -6.33 13.66
CA ASN A 10 -9.28 -6.20 12.34
C ASN A 10 -10.16 -5.68 11.20
N ASP A 11 -11.49 -5.72 11.31
CA ASP A 11 -12.35 -5.31 10.19
C ASP A 11 -12.60 -3.78 10.17
N ARG A 12 -12.49 -3.09 11.32
CA ARG A 12 -12.74 -1.63 11.39
C ARG A 12 -11.67 -0.79 10.71
N SER A 13 -10.41 -1.23 10.71
CA SER A 13 -9.26 -0.46 10.20
C SER A 13 -9.27 -0.32 8.67
N LEU A 14 -9.78 -1.32 7.94
CA LEU A 14 -9.93 -1.24 6.48
C LEU A 14 -11.13 -0.39 6.05
N PHE A 15 -12.24 -0.39 6.81
CA PHE A 15 -13.37 0.48 6.51
C PHE A 15 -13.06 1.96 6.79
N GLN A 16 -12.21 2.26 7.77
CA GLN A 16 -11.70 3.62 7.99
C GLN A 16 -10.87 4.12 6.80
N PHE A 17 -10.13 3.22 6.14
CA PHE A 17 -9.32 3.54 4.97
C PHE A 17 -10.15 4.22 3.86
N MET A 18 -11.39 3.78 3.62
CA MET A 18 -12.26 4.33 2.56
C MET A 18 -12.61 5.81 2.76
N ASN A 19 -12.58 6.32 4.00
CA ASN A 19 -12.82 7.74 4.28
C ASN A 19 -11.58 8.62 4.03
N CYS A 20 -10.46 8.01 3.66
CA CYS A 20 -9.17 8.67 3.60
C CYS A 20 -8.68 8.97 2.18
N VAL A 21 -9.59 8.91 1.21
CA VAL A 21 -9.31 9.30 -0.17
C VAL A 21 -8.92 10.78 -0.22
N ASN A 22 -7.92 11.11 -1.05
CA ASN A 22 -7.38 12.45 -1.28
C ASN A 22 -6.74 13.12 -0.05
N GLN A 23 -6.15 12.32 0.84
CA GLN A 23 -5.32 12.80 1.94
C GLN A 23 -4.15 11.85 2.20
N TRP A 24 -3.08 12.37 2.81
CA TRP A 24 -1.97 11.54 3.26
C TRP A 24 -2.43 10.68 4.42
N ILE A 25 -2.27 9.37 4.29
CA ILE A 25 -2.56 8.42 5.36
C ILE A 25 -1.29 7.85 5.93
N THR A 26 -1.29 7.53 7.21
CA THR A 26 -0.22 6.81 7.88
C THR A 26 -0.73 5.45 8.33
N ILE A 27 -0.19 4.39 7.75
CA ILE A 27 -0.42 3.00 8.15
C ILE A 27 0.65 2.63 9.16
N THR A 28 0.25 2.33 10.39
CA THR A 28 1.16 1.88 11.46
C THR A 28 1.03 0.37 11.61
N PHE A 29 2.14 -0.34 11.49
CA PHE A 29 2.23 -1.79 11.71
C PHE A 29 2.45 -2.11 13.18
N LYS A 30 2.07 -3.32 13.61
CA LYS A 30 2.24 -3.81 14.99
C LYS A 30 3.69 -3.86 15.46
N ASN A 31 4.65 -3.90 14.54
CA ASN A 31 6.08 -3.81 14.83
C ASN A 31 6.60 -2.36 14.93
N GLY A 32 5.71 -1.36 14.87
CA GLY A 32 6.04 0.06 14.97
C GLY A 32 6.43 0.75 13.67
N GLN A 33 6.58 0.02 12.56
CA GLN A 33 6.86 0.63 11.25
C GLN A 33 5.67 1.45 10.76
N LYS A 34 5.95 2.59 10.11
CA LYS A 34 4.93 3.50 9.59
C LYS A 34 5.14 3.73 8.11
N PHE A 35 4.07 3.58 7.32
CA PHE A 35 4.07 3.84 5.89
C PHE A 35 3.09 4.95 5.55
N GLN A 36 3.56 5.94 4.80
CA GLN A 36 2.72 7.03 4.32
C GLN A 36 2.34 6.81 2.87
N VAL A 37 1.05 6.88 2.54
CA VAL A 37 0.58 6.78 1.16
C VAL A 37 -0.51 7.81 0.90
N TYR A 38 -0.76 8.12 -0.36
CA TYR A 38 -1.80 9.05 -0.77
C TYR A 38 -2.80 8.33 -1.69
N PRO A 39 -3.88 7.74 -1.15
CA PRO A 39 -4.90 7.10 -1.96
C PRO A 39 -5.73 8.16 -2.72
N THR A 40 -5.87 7.99 -4.03
CA THR A 40 -6.75 8.80 -4.89
C THR A 40 -8.07 8.10 -5.17
N SER A 41 -8.13 6.78 -5.00
CA SER A 41 -9.35 5.99 -5.09
C SER A 41 -9.21 4.72 -4.26
N ILE A 42 -10.28 4.33 -3.57
CA ILE A 42 -10.33 3.09 -2.78
C ILE A 42 -11.60 2.35 -3.19
N GLY A 43 -11.42 1.15 -3.73
CA GLY A 43 -12.50 0.25 -4.11
C GLY A 43 -12.34 -1.13 -3.48
N PHE A 44 -13.38 -1.95 -3.62
CA PHE A 44 -13.38 -3.33 -3.10
C PHE A 44 -12.29 -4.21 -3.71
N THR A 45 -11.93 -3.96 -4.97
CA THR A 45 -10.95 -4.76 -5.73
C THR A 45 -9.58 -4.13 -5.80
N SER A 46 -9.48 -2.80 -5.76
CA SER A 46 -8.23 -2.08 -5.92
C SER A 46 -8.18 -0.76 -5.15
N VAL A 47 -6.97 -0.37 -4.78
CA VAL A 47 -6.64 0.96 -4.26
C VAL A 47 -5.68 1.64 -5.22
N SER A 48 -6.03 2.85 -5.65
CA SER A 48 -5.20 3.71 -6.51
C SER A 48 -4.57 4.81 -5.66
N GLY A 49 -3.34 5.20 -5.98
CA GLY A 49 -2.72 6.32 -5.29
C GLY A 49 -1.24 6.50 -5.59
N TYR A 50 -0.60 7.30 -4.73
CA TYR A 50 0.83 7.57 -4.76
C TYR A 50 1.52 6.99 -3.53
N VAL A 51 2.69 6.41 -3.75
CA VAL A 51 3.55 5.83 -2.71
C VAL A 51 4.91 6.55 -2.78
N PRO A 52 5.38 7.16 -1.69
CA PRO A 52 6.72 7.74 -1.63
C PRO A 52 7.81 6.68 -1.77
N HIS A 53 8.93 7.03 -2.42
CA HIS A 53 10.12 6.16 -2.49
C HIS A 53 10.66 5.78 -1.11
N THR A 54 10.38 6.59 -0.08
CA THR A 54 10.83 6.35 1.29
C THR A 54 10.11 5.18 1.99
N VAL A 55 9.01 4.68 1.44
CA VAL A 55 8.17 3.64 2.05
C VAL A 55 8.61 2.22 1.67
N TYR A 56 9.25 2.07 0.52
CA TYR A 56 9.63 0.77 -0.02
C TYR A 56 11.14 0.61 -0.17
N ASN A 57 11.62 -0.64 -0.19
CA ASN A 57 13.02 -0.99 -0.40
C ASN A 57 13.36 -1.16 -1.88
N ALA A 58 12.46 -1.78 -2.64
CA ALA A 58 12.67 -2.02 -4.06
C ALA A 58 11.35 -2.01 -4.83
N LEU A 59 11.40 -1.46 -6.05
CA LEU A 59 10.38 -1.63 -7.07
C LEU A 59 10.99 -2.44 -8.21
N THR A 60 10.45 -3.62 -8.50
CA THR A 60 11.06 -4.58 -9.44
C THR A 60 10.13 -4.88 -10.60
N CYS A 61 10.67 -4.80 -11.81
CA CYS A 61 9.99 -5.06 -13.06
C CYS A 61 10.79 -6.09 -13.86
N ARG A 62 10.15 -7.23 -14.17
CA ARG A 62 10.78 -8.36 -14.88
C ARG A 62 12.11 -8.81 -14.23
N GLY A 63 12.14 -8.83 -12.90
CA GLY A 63 13.32 -9.22 -12.11
C GLY A 63 14.41 -8.15 -11.98
N SER A 64 14.24 -6.97 -12.60
CA SER A 64 15.18 -5.85 -12.50
C SER A 64 14.61 -4.73 -11.64
N GLU A 65 15.44 -4.15 -10.78
CA GLU A 65 15.03 -3.03 -9.94
C GLU A 65 14.95 -1.72 -10.74
N ILE A 66 13.87 -0.97 -10.53
CA ILE A 66 13.66 0.37 -11.09
C ILE A 66 14.29 1.39 -10.14
N LYS A 67 15.34 2.07 -10.59
CA LYS A 67 16.06 3.11 -9.82
C LYS A 67 15.98 4.50 -10.44
N SER A 68 15.44 4.61 -11.65
CA SER A 68 15.36 5.86 -12.39
C SER A 68 14.10 5.94 -13.24
N ILE A 69 13.72 7.16 -13.61
CA ILE A 69 12.60 7.46 -14.50
C ILE A 69 12.77 6.73 -15.85
N ALA A 70 13.99 6.69 -16.40
CA ALA A 70 14.26 6.01 -17.66
C ALA A 70 13.99 4.50 -17.59
N GLN A 71 14.36 3.85 -16.48
CA GLN A 71 14.03 2.44 -16.25
C GLN A 71 12.53 2.22 -16.05
N ALA A 72 11.87 3.14 -15.36
CA ALA A 72 10.43 3.07 -15.10
C ALA A 72 9.60 3.15 -16.40
N GLN A 73 10.05 3.90 -17.41
CA GLN A 73 9.32 4.06 -18.68
C GLN A 73 8.98 2.71 -19.35
N GLY A 74 9.89 1.74 -19.31
CA GLY A 74 9.66 0.40 -19.88
C GLY A 74 8.66 -0.46 -19.08
N CYS A 75 8.30 -0.02 -17.88
CA CYS A 75 7.48 -0.73 -16.90
C CYS A 75 6.17 0.00 -16.57
N LEU A 76 5.95 1.19 -17.13
CA LEU A 76 4.66 1.88 -17.02
C LEU A 76 3.55 1.03 -17.65
N ASN A 77 2.37 1.10 -17.05
CA ASN A 77 1.18 0.34 -17.42
C ASN A 77 1.39 -1.18 -17.36
N GLN A 78 2.22 -1.65 -16.44
CA GLN A 78 2.48 -3.06 -16.21
C GLN A 78 2.45 -3.37 -14.70
N TRP A 79 2.22 -4.65 -14.40
CA TRP A 79 2.40 -5.17 -13.05
C TRP A 79 3.90 -5.25 -12.72
N VAL A 80 4.27 -4.62 -11.62
CA VAL A 80 5.59 -4.67 -11.01
C VAL A 80 5.45 -5.17 -9.57
N GLN A 81 6.56 -5.52 -8.94
CA GLN A 81 6.58 -5.91 -7.53
C GLN A 81 7.13 -4.75 -6.70
N VAL A 82 6.37 -4.31 -5.70
CA VAL A 82 6.86 -3.38 -4.69
C VAL A 82 7.18 -4.18 -3.43
N THR A 83 8.41 -4.06 -2.95
CA THR A 83 8.83 -4.67 -1.69
C THR A 83 8.99 -3.57 -0.65
N LEU A 84 8.10 -3.56 0.34
CA LEU A 84 8.06 -2.59 1.41
C LEU A 84 9.24 -2.78 2.38
N LYS A 85 9.51 -1.77 3.23
CA LYS A 85 10.58 -1.82 4.25
C LYS A 85 10.45 -2.93 5.29
N ASN A 86 9.27 -3.54 5.40
CA ASN A 86 9.00 -4.69 6.27
C ASN A 86 9.08 -6.04 5.52
N ASN A 87 9.64 -6.04 4.31
CA ASN A 87 9.75 -7.19 3.40
C ASN A 87 8.42 -7.75 2.89
N ILE A 88 7.31 -7.03 3.06
CA ILE A 88 6.06 -7.35 2.37
C ILE A 88 6.23 -7.02 0.89
N THR A 89 6.02 -8.01 0.03
CA THR A 89 5.98 -7.83 -1.41
C THR A 89 4.54 -7.80 -1.88
N LEU A 90 4.18 -6.77 -2.66
CA LEU A 90 2.86 -6.59 -3.25
C LEU A 90 2.95 -6.43 -4.77
N SER A 91 1.93 -6.90 -5.46
CA SER A 91 1.71 -6.60 -6.88
C SER A 91 1.21 -5.16 -7.02
N PHE A 92 1.97 -4.34 -7.74
CA PHE A 92 1.67 -2.93 -7.97
C PHE A 92 1.55 -2.67 -9.48
N TYR A 93 0.43 -2.15 -9.93
CA TYR A 93 0.27 -1.74 -11.32
C TYR A 93 0.78 -0.30 -11.48
N LEU A 94 1.99 -0.16 -12.02
CA LEU A 94 2.71 1.10 -12.10
C LEU A 94 2.13 1.99 -13.20
N THR A 95 1.63 3.18 -12.86
CA THR A 95 1.06 4.14 -13.83
C THR A 95 1.89 5.41 -13.95
N SER A 96 2.62 5.80 -12.90
CA SER A 96 3.56 6.92 -12.94
C SER A 96 4.77 6.68 -12.04
N TYR A 97 5.88 7.35 -12.36
CA TYR A 97 7.12 7.30 -11.60
C TYR A 97 7.82 8.66 -11.73
N ASP A 98 8.10 9.31 -10.61
CA ASP A 98 8.87 10.56 -10.56
C ASP A 98 9.98 10.49 -9.50
N GLU A 99 10.57 11.63 -9.14
CA GLU A 99 11.69 11.70 -8.18
C GLU A 99 11.30 11.44 -6.72
N GLN A 100 10.02 11.58 -6.37
CA GLN A 100 9.53 11.50 -4.99
C GLN A 100 8.54 10.35 -4.78
N TYR A 101 7.74 10.03 -5.79
CA TYR A 101 6.62 9.10 -5.69
C TYR A 101 6.54 8.15 -6.88
N VAL A 102 5.82 7.06 -6.64
CA VAL A 102 5.30 6.17 -7.68
C VAL A 102 3.79 6.15 -7.60
N GLY A 103 3.12 6.32 -8.74
CA GLY A 103 1.68 6.23 -8.86
C GLY A 103 1.26 4.87 -9.42
N GLY A 104 0.15 4.35 -8.94
CA GLY A 104 -0.33 3.06 -9.41
C GLY A 104 -1.49 2.51 -8.62
N ASN A 105 -1.72 1.21 -8.82
CA ASN A 105 -2.81 0.48 -8.20
C ASN A 105 -2.29 -0.75 -7.45
N LEU A 106 -2.82 -0.97 -6.25
CA LEU A 106 -2.67 -2.20 -5.47
C LEU A 106 -3.96 -2.99 -5.51
N GLN A 107 -3.85 -4.31 -5.45
CA GLN A 107 -5.03 -5.15 -5.28
C GLN A 107 -5.42 -5.20 -3.81
N THR A 108 -6.69 -4.90 -3.50
CA THR A 108 -7.17 -4.82 -2.12
C THR A 108 -7.03 -6.17 -1.40
N ASN A 109 -7.27 -7.28 -2.10
CA ASN A 109 -7.09 -8.63 -1.56
C ASN A 109 -5.67 -8.93 -1.07
N GLU A 110 -4.62 -8.35 -1.68
CA GLU A 110 -3.25 -8.49 -1.20
C GLU A 110 -3.02 -7.69 0.08
N LEU A 111 -3.60 -6.48 0.18
CA LEU A 111 -3.56 -5.68 1.41
C LEU A 111 -4.27 -6.39 2.56
N LEU A 112 -5.41 -7.03 2.28
CA LEU A 112 -6.19 -7.79 3.27
C LEU A 112 -5.39 -8.96 3.87
N LYS A 113 -4.47 -9.58 3.13
CA LYS A 113 -3.62 -10.67 3.67
C LYS A 113 -2.72 -10.21 4.82
N TYR A 114 -2.46 -8.91 4.90
CA TYR A 114 -1.58 -8.31 5.90
C TYR A 114 -2.34 -7.42 6.89
N SER A 115 -3.67 -7.42 6.88
CA SER A 115 -4.50 -6.61 7.78
C SER A 115 -4.20 -6.89 9.26
N ASP A 116 -3.95 -8.16 9.59
CA ASP A 116 -3.57 -8.60 10.93
C ASP A 116 -2.22 -8.02 11.42
N LEU A 117 -1.40 -7.48 10.52
CA LEU A 117 -0.13 -6.82 10.85
C LEU A 117 -0.30 -5.31 11.08
N ILE A 118 -1.44 -4.74 10.71
CA ILE A 118 -1.75 -3.32 10.89
C ILE A 118 -2.22 -3.12 12.33
N ALA A 119 -1.64 -2.12 12.99
CA ALA A 119 -2.03 -1.68 14.32
C ALA A 119 -3.02 -0.51 14.27
N ASP A 120 -2.77 0.45 13.38
CA ASP A 120 -3.57 1.66 13.24
C ASP A 120 -3.48 2.22 11.81
N VAL A 121 -4.53 2.95 11.40
CA VAL A 121 -4.54 3.75 10.18
C VAL A 121 -5.02 5.14 10.55
N THR A 122 -4.16 6.14 10.39
CA THR A 122 -4.50 7.54 10.65
C THR A 122 -4.60 8.31 9.33
N CYS A 123 -5.61 9.16 9.29
CA CYS A 123 -5.86 10.21 8.32
C CYS A 123 -6.08 11.46 9.20
#